data_AF-A0A973YSI7-F1
#
_entry.id   AF-A0A973YSI7-F1
#
_cell.length_a   1.000
_cell.length_b   1.000
_cell.length_c   1.000
_cell.angle_alpha   90.00
_cell.angle_beta   90.00
_cell.angle_gamma   90.00
#
_symmetry.space_group_name_H-M   'P 1'
#
loop_
_entity.id
_entity.type
_entity.pdbx_description
1 polymer ?
#
loop_
_entity_poly.entity_id
_entity_poly.type
_entity_poly.pdbx_seq_one_letter_code
_entity_poly.pdbx_strand_id
1 'polypeptide(L)'
;MLIHLHQPPAVQLLDETRTRARILGEEATQMYPDQPWNAVESHLAGEWHVLRGDSSLDWADVRRDAHAAWQAATLECANRLCDDMPVFDRAA
;
A
#
# COMPACT_ATOMS: atom_id res chain seq x y z
N MET A 1 -26.74 -23.12 4.84
CA MET A 1 -27.18 -22.49 3.58
C MET A 1 -26.00 -21.67 3.08
N LEU A 2 -25.24 -22.17 2.11
CA LEU A 2 -24.04 -21.50 1.58
C LEU A 2 -24.48 -20.63 0.40
N ILE A 3 -24.44 -19.30 0.60
CA ILE A 3 -24.70 -18.37 -0.49
C ILE A 3 -23.41 -18.26 -1.30
N HIS A 4 -23.32 -19.01 -2.39
CA HIS A 4 -22.29 -18.79 -3.40
C HIS A 4 -22.65 -17.50 -4.16
N LEU A 5 -22.21 -16.36 -3.63
CA LEU A 5 -22.20 -15.10 -4.36
C LEU A 5 -21.19 -15.22 -5.49
N HIS A 6 -21.68 -15.65 -6.66
CA HIS A 6 -20.89 -15.64 -7.88
C HIS A 6 -20.74 -14.18 -8.31
N GLN A 7 -19.72 -13.49 -7.78
CA GLN A 7 -19.40 -12.15 -8.23
C GLN A 7 -19.05 -12.20 -9.72
N PRO A 8 -19.59 -11.28 -10.54
CA PRO A 8 -19.27 -11.24 -11.95
C PRO A 8 -17.75 -11.01 -12.12
N PRO A 9 -17.12 -11.60 -13.14
CA PRO A 9 -15.66 -11.60 -13.32
C PRO A 9 -15.06 -10.18 -13.37
N ALA A 10 -15.82 -9.20 -13.84
CA ALA A 10 -15.42 -7.79 -13.84
C ALA A 10 -15.21 -7.21 -12.43
N VAL A 11 -16.01 -7.63 -11.43
CA VAL A 11 -15.87 -7.16 -10.05
C VAL A 11 -14.65 -7.82 -9.40
N GLN A 12 -14.41 -9.11 -9.65
CA GLN A 12 -13.22 -9.81 -9.15
C GLN A 12 -11.92 -9.20 -9.70
N LEU A 13 -11.89 -8.85 -10.99
CA LEU A 13 -10.72 -8.19 -11.61
C LEU A 13 -10.48 -6.78 -11.05
N LEU A 14 -11.55 -6.03 -10.74
CA LEU A 14 -11.47 -4.72 -10.09
C LEU A 14 -10.87 -4.85 -8.68
N ASP A 15 -11.37 -5.79 -7.88
CA ASP A 15 -10.89 -6.06 -6.53
C ASP A 15 -9.42 -6.51 -6.55
N GLU A 16 -9.04 -7.36 -7.50
CA GLU A 16 -7.66 -7.82 -7.68
C GLU A 16 -6.73 -6.66 -8.08
N THR A 17 -7.17 -5.80 -9.01
CA THR A 17 -6.42 -4.61 -9.43
C THR A 17 -6.20 -3.67 -8.25
N ARG A 18 -7.24 -3.38 -7.46
CA ARG A 18 -7.09 -2.54 -6.25
C ARG A 18 -6.19 -3.19 -5.22
N THR A 19 -6.27 -4.51 -5.06
CA THR A 19 -5.37 -5.27 -4.19
C THR A 19 -3.91 -5.09 -4.60
N ARG A 20 -3.60 -5.19 -5.90
CA ARG A 20 -2.25 -4.91 -6.43
C ARG A 20 -1.77 -3.50 -6.08
N ALA A 21 -2.63 -2.49 -6.24
CA ALA A 21 -2.28 -1.11 -5.91
C ALA A 21 -2.00 -0.91 -4.41
N ARG A 22 -2.75 -1.58 -3.54
CA ARG A 22 -2.51 -1.56 -2.08
C ARG A 22 -1.16 -2.18 -1.73
N ILE A 23 -0.87 -3.37 -2.27
CA ILE A 23 0.42 -4.06 -2.05
C ILE A 23 1.56 -3.16 -2.52
N LEU A 24 1.43 -2.56 -3.71
CA LEU A 24 2.41 -1.62 -4.24
C LEU A 24 2.68 -0.44 -3.28
N GLY A 25 1.64 0.11 -2.64
CA GLY A 25 1.78 1.16 -1.62
C GLY A 25 2.45 0.69 -0.32
N GLU A 26 2.14 -0.54 0.13
CA GLU A 26 2.77 -1.16 1.30
C GLU A 26 4.27 -1.37 1.09
N GLU A 27 4.64 -2.02 -0.03
CA GLU A 27 6.02 -2.30 -0.42
C GLU A 27 6.84 -1.01 -0.58
N ALA A 28 6.22 0.08 -1.05
CA ALA A 28 6.88 1.37 -1.19
C ALA A 28 7.33 1.97 0.16
N THR A 29 6.68 1.61 1.27
CA THR A 29 7.14 2.03 2.61
C THR A 29 8.49 1.38 2.95
N GLN A 30 8.69 0.12 2.54
CA GLN A 30 9.94 -0.58 2.79
C GLN A 30 11.05 -0.14 1.83
N MET A 31 10.71 0.17 0.58
CA MET A 31 11.67 0.66 -0.41
C MET A 31 12.08 2.13 -0.18
N TYR A 32 11.17 2.95 0.35
CA TYR A 32 11.36 4.40 0.50
C TYR A 32 10.97 4.90 1.91
N PRO A 33 11.61 4.40 2.98
CA PRO A 33 11.19 4.68 4.36
C PRO A 33 11.29 6.16 4.77
N ASP A 34 12.24 6.90 4.21
CA ASP A 34 12.50 8.32 4.53
C ASP A 34 11.97 9.30 3.47
N GLN A 35 11.29 8.80 2.44
CA GLN A 35 10.82 9.67 1.36
C GLN A 35 9.41 10.18 1.62
N PRO A 36 9.13 11.47 1.35
CA PRO A 36 7.78 12.00 1.42
C PRO A 36 6.92 11.42 0.30
N TRP A 37 5.61 11.29 0.56
CA TRP A 37 4.65 10.74 -0.40
C TRP A 37 4.78 11.32 -1.81
N ASN A 38 4.99 12.63 -2.00
CA ASN A 38 5.12 13.23 -3.34
C ASN A 38 6.28 12.64 -4.17
N ALA A 39 7.39 12.27 -3.53
CA ALA A 39 8.52 11.64 -4.20
C ALA A 39 8.20 10.17 -4.54
N VAL A 40 7.57 9.46 -3.60
CA VAL A 40 7.16 8.05 -3.76
C VAL A 40 6.05 7.92 -4.81
N GLU A 41 5.09 8.84 -4.85
CA GLU A 41 3.95 8.87 -5.78
C GLU A 41 4.40 8.83 -7.24
N SER A 42 5.46 9.58 -7.58
CA SER A 42 5.98 9.63 -8.94
C SER A 42 6.57 8.28 -9.37
N HIS A 43 7.23 7.57 -8.44
CA HIS A 43 7.77 6.23 -8.70
C HIS A 43 6.64 5.19 -8.80
N LEU A 44 5.71 5.23 -7.84
CA LEU A 44 4.53 4.37 -7.81
C LEU A 44 3.67 4.49 -9.07
N ALA A 45 3.49 5.70 -9.60
CA ALA A 45 2.76 5.93 -10.84
C ALA A 45 3.40 5.22 -12.04
N GLY A 46 4.74 5.22 -12.11
CA GLY A 46 5.50 4.49 -13.13
C GLY A 46 5.37 2.98 -12.96
N GLU A 47 5.59 2.47 -11.75
CA GLU A 47 5.47 1.04 -11.42
C GLU A 47 4.05 0.52 -11.65
N TRP A 48 3.04 1.33 -11.35
CA TRP A 48 1.64 0.99 -11.61
C TRP A 48 1.37 0.71 -13.08
N HIS A 49 2.01 1.44 -14.00
CA HIS A 49 1.85 1.22 -15.43
C HIS A 49 2.34 -0.17 -15.87
N VAL A 50 3.33 -0.72 -15.16
CA VAL A 50 3.86 -2.07 -15.39
C VAL A 50 2.98 -3.13 -14.69
N LEU A 51 2.50 -2.84 -13.48
CA LEU A 51 1.76 -3.79 -12.63
C LEU A 51 0.26 -3.91 -12.94
N ARG A 52 -0.35 -2.89 -13.55
CA ARG A 52 -1.79 -2.89 -13.89
C ARG A 52 -2.18 -3.97 -14.91
N GLY A 53 -1.23 -4.45 -15.71
CA GLY A 53 -1.48 -5.43 -16.78
C GLY A 53 -2.57 -4.96 -17.75
N ASP A 54 -3.57 -5.80 -18.00
CA ASP A 54 -4.74 -5.50 -18.85
C ASP A 54 -5.83 -4.65 -18.16
N SER A 55 -5.60 -4.21 -16.91
CA SER A 55 -6.61 -3.48 -16.17
C SER A 55 -6.83 -2.08 -16.73
N SER A 56 -8.10 -1.71 -16.91
CA SER A 56 -8.51 -0.40 -17.40
C SER A 56 -8.34 0.72 -16.36
N LEU A 57 -7.98 0.40 -15.12
CA LEU A 57 -7.80 1.39 -14.05
C LEU A 57 -6.49 2.15 -14.20
N ASP A 58 -6.58 3.47 -14.31
CA ASP A 58 -5.44 4.35 -14.32
C ASP A 58 -4.88 4.58 -12.91
N TRP A 59 -3.66 5.10 -12.85
CA TRP A 59 -3.04 5.45 -11.57
C TRP A 59 -3.95 6.36 -10.73
N ALA A 60 -4.66 7.31 -11.37
CA ALA A 60 -5.57 8.21 -10.68
C ALA A 60 -6.70 7.49 -9.92
N ASP A 61 -7.17 6.34 -10.43
CA ASP A 61 -8.25 5.56 -9.83
C ASP A 61 -7.79 4.82 -8.56
N VAL A 62 -6.55 4.32 -8.58
CA VAL A 62 -6.00 3.47 -7.51
C VAL A 62 -5.04 4.19 -6.58
N ARG A 63 -4.61 5.41 -6.91
CA ARG A 63 -3.65 6.20 -6.13
C ARG A 63 -4.10 6.32 -4.68
N ARG A 64 -5.40 6.52 -4.43
CA ARG A 64 -5.93 6.65 -3.07
C ARG A 64 -5.78 5.35 -2.28
N ASP A 65 -6.02 4.19 -2.92
CA ASP A 65 -5.86 2.88 -2.30
C ASP A 65 -4.38 2.60 -1.97
N ALA A 66 -3.47 2.91 -2.90
CA ALA A 66 -2.03 2.81 -2.69
C ALA A 66 -1.54 3.76 -1.59
N HIS A 67 -2.00 5.01 -1.58
CA HIS A 67 -1.62 6.00 -0.57
C HIS A 67 -2.10 5.61 0.82
N ALA A 68 -3.33 5.09 0.94
CA ALA A 68 -3.86 4.62 2.21
C ALA A 68 -3.03 3.44 2.76
N ALA A 69 -2.63 2.49 1.90
CA ALA A 69 -1.77 1.38 2.30
C ALA A 69 -0.37 1.87 2.73
N TRP A 70 0.23 2.80 1.97
CA TRP A 70 1.51 3.41 2.32
C TRP A 70 1.47 4.13 3.67
N GLN A 71 0.42 4.92 3.93
CA GLN A 71 0.27 5.60 5.22
C GLN A 71 0.14 4.62 6.39
N ALA A 72 -0.64 3.55 6.22
CA ALA A 72 -0.82 2.52 7.25
C ALA A 72 0.53 1.84 7.55
N ALA A 73 1.22 1.36 6.53
CA ALA A 73 2.53 0.71 6.67
C ALA A 73 3.59 1.65 7.27
N THR A 74 3.59 2.94 6.88
CA THR A 74 4.49 3.96 7.44
C THR A 74 4.23 4.14 8.93
N LEU A 75 2.97 4.23 9.34
CA LEU A 75 2.59 4.35 10.75
C LEU A 75 2.98 3.11 11.56
N GLU A 76 2.77 1.91 11.00
CA GLU A 76 3.18 0.66 11.63
C GLU A 76 4.71 0.57 11.79
N CYS A 77 5.46 1.00 10.78
CA CYS A 77 6.92 1.06 10.84
C CYS A 77 7.39 2.05 11.91
N ALA A 78 6.79 3.25 11.96
CA ALA A 78 7.07 4.24 12.99
C ALA A 78 6.73 3.72 14.41
N ASN A 79 5.62 3.01 14.57
CA ASN A 79 5.22 2.46 15.86
C ASN A 79 6.18 1.36 16.34
N ARG A 80 6.64 0.48 15.44
CA ARG A 80 7.68 -0.52 15.76
C ARG A 80 9.00 0.15 16.17
N LEU A 81 9.39 1.21 15.46
CA LEU A 81 10.61 1.95 15.80
C LEU A 81 10.54 2.60 17.19
N CYS A 82 9.35 3.07 17.60
CA CYS A 82 9.13 3.63 18.93
C CYS A 82 9.18 2.56 20.05
N ASP A 83 8.69 1.35 19.79
CA ASP A 83 8.66 0.26 20.79
C ASP A 83 10.06 -0.32 21.07
N ASP A 84 10.93 -0.36 20.05
CA ASP A 84 12.31 -0.85 20.15
C ASP A 84 13.28 0.13 20.84
N MET A 85 12.82 1.31 21.28
CA MET A 85 13.68 2.23 22.04
C MET A 85 14.05 1.59 23.39
N PRO A 86 15.34 1.32 23.66
CA PRO A 86 15.73 0.81 24.97
C PRO A 86 15.39 1.86 26.02
N VAL A 87 14.52 1.50 26.96
CA VAL A 87 14.32 2.27 28.18
C VAL A 87 15.65 2.23 28.92
N PHE A 88 16.46 3.28 28.75
CA PHE A 88 17.62 3.49 29.61
C PHE A 88 17.07 3.82 31.00
N ASP A 89 16.88 2.78 31.80
CA ASP A 89 16.55 2.89 33.22
C ASP A 89 17.71 3.65 33.87
N ARG A 90 17.48 4.94 34.13
CA ARG A 90 18.45 5.81 34.78
C ARG A 90 18.36 5.55 36.28
N ALA A 91 18.90 4.41 36.70
CA ALA A 91 19.16 4.13 38.10
C ALA A 91 20.26 5.11 38.57
N ALA A 92 19.86 6.09 39.38
CA ALA A 92 20.72 6.98 40.15
C ALA A 92 20.28 6.93 41.62
#